data_AF-A0A1U7CSN9-F1
#
_entry.id   AF-A0A1U7CSN9-F1
#
_cell.length_a   1.000
_cell.length_b   1.000
_cell.length_c   1.000
_cell.angle_alpha   90.00
_cell.angle_beta   90.00
_cell.angle_gamma   90.00
#
_symmetry.space_group_name_H-M   'P 1'
#
loop_
_entity.id
_entity.type
_entity.pdbx_description
1 polymer ?
#
loop_
_entity_poly.entity_id
_entity_poly.type
_entity_poly.pdbx_seq_one_letter_code
_entity_poly.pdbx_strand_id
1 'polypeptide(L)'
;MDRDEALRLLTGGEEGVRKWNEHRQVGGEIPSLVGADLREADLRRANLFRADLSRADLVGANLRVASLMGANLRRTDLREAYLTGADLRGADLRWASLSRANLVEAHLVGANLSRAHLVGADLNRAFFQGSICRSTNFANLDLSEAQGLDETVHHGPSSVGVDTLFASKGRIPEAFLKGCGVPEALIVQLPSLIGSMNPIQFYSCFISHSSADKEFARRLHSRMVQENLRVWFDEVDMRSGKKIHEQIDEAIRLYDRLLLVLSPNSMNSEWVKTELRKAFKIEKREGKRKLFPVGLAPYSAMRDWECFDADHGKDLAVEVREYFIPDFSNWKDHDAFEAQFGRLLRDLKSEAT
;
A
#
# COMPACT_ATOMS: atom_id res chain seq x y z
N MET A 1 13.35 -30.51 -31.41
CA MET A 1 12.22 -30.56 -30.46
C MET A 1 11.16 -29.63 -31.00
N ASP A 2 9.92 -30.12 -31.11
CA ASP A 2 8.79 -29.28 -31.54
C ASP A 2 8.21 -28.46 -30.36
N ARG A 3 7.23 -27.60 -30.65
CA ARG A 3 6.60 -26.74 -29.64
C ARG A 3 5.84 -27.53 -28.57
N ASP A 4 5.15 -28.61 -28.94
CA ASP A 4 4.31 -29.34 -27.99
C ASP A 4 5.15 -30.23 -27.05
N GLU A 5 6.26 -30.77 -27.55
CA GLU A 5 7.28 -31.41 -26.74
C GLU A 5 7.93 -30.39 -25.79
N ALA A 6 8.29 -29.20 -26.28
CA ALA A 6 8.83 -28.13 -25.43
C ALA A 6 7.89 -27.74 -24.30
N LEU A 7 6.60 -27.55 -24.59
CA LEU A 7 5.60 -27.22 -23.58
C LEU A 7 5.45 -28.36 -22.56
N ARG A 8 5.38 -29.62 -23.01
CA ARG A 8 5.34 -30.78 -22.12
C ARG A 8 6.53 -30.85 -21.17
N LEU A 9 7.73 -30.51 -21.65
CA LEU A 9 8.92 -30.45 -20.81
C LEU A 9 8.85 -29.29 -19.81
N LEU A 10 8.50 -28.08 -20.27
CA LEU A 10 8.47 -26.88 -19.43
C LEU A 10 7.35 -26.91 -18.38
N THR A 11 6.25 -27.63 -18.62
CA THR A 11 5.19 -27.88 -17.63
C THR A 11 5.43 -29.16 -16.82
N GLY A 12 6.49 -29.92 -17.12
CA GLY A 12 6.80 -31.22 -16.52
C GLY A 12 7.55 -31.15 -15.18
N GLY A 13 7.67 -29.97 -14.58
CA GLY A 13 8.41 -29.74 -13.35
C GLY A 13 9.94 -29.85 -13.53
N GLU A 14 10.65 -30.07 -12.43
CA GLU A 14 12.12 -30.08 -12.39
C GLU A 14 12.77 -31.03 -13.41
N GLU A 15 12.23 -32.25 -13.55
CA GLU A 15 12.74 -33.24 -14.50
C GLU A 15 12.50 -32.83 -15.97
N GLY A 16 11.36 -32.19 -16.23
CA GLY A 16 11.06 -31.63 -17.54
C GLY A 16 11.99 -30.46 -17.89
N VAL A 17 12.24 -29.55 -16.94
CA VAL A 17 13.21 -28.46 -17.09
C VAL A 17 14.62 -28.99 -17.28
N ARG A 18 15.01 -30.08 -16.62
CA ARG A 18 16.32 -30.73 -16.83
C ARG A 18 16.48 -31.19 -18.28
N LYS A 19 15.50 -31.91 -18.82
CA LYS A 19 15.50 -32.37 -20.23
C LYS A 19 15.47 -31.20 -21.22
N TRP A 20 14.69 -30.17 -20.92
CA TRP A 20 14.71 -28.93 -21.70
C TRP A 20 16.12 -28.34 -21.73
N ASN A 21 16.77 -28.20 -20.57
CA ASN A 21 18.12 -27.66 -20.45
C ASN A 21 19.16 -28.49 -21.21
N GLU A 22 19.06 -29.82 -21.18
CA GLU A 22 19.92 -30.72 -21.96
C GLU A 22 19.75 -30.49 -23.46
N HIS A 23 18.51 -30.39 -23.94
CA HIS A 23 18.25 -30.05 -25.33
C HIS A 23 18.86 -28.69 -25.72
N ARG A 24 18.77 -27.70 -24.83
CA ARG A 24 19.36 -26.37 -25.01
C ARG A 24 20.89 -26.37 -25.06
N GLN A 25 21.56 -27.37 -24.47
CA GLN A 25 23.02 -27.50 -24.51
C GLN A 25 23.53 -28.11 -25.83
N VAL A 26 22.80 -29.08 -26.39
CA VAL A 26 23.21 -29.77 -27.62
C VAL A 26 23.20 -28.83 -28.83
N GLY A 27 22.44 -27.74 -28.76
CA GLY A 27 22.29 -26.78 -29.84
C GLY A 27 21.28 -27.29 -30.87
N GLY A 28 20.23 -26.52 -31.08
CA GLY A 28 19.13 -26.87 -31.99
C GLY A 28 18.24 -25.66 -32.20
N GLU A 29 17.28 -25.79 -33.11
CA GLU A 29 16.25 -24.77 -33.28
C GLU A 29 15.47 -24.60 -31.97
N ILE A 30 15.33 -23.35 -31.51
CA ILE A 30 14.58 -23.02 -30.30
C ILE A 30 13.11 -22.96 -30.71
N PRO A 31 12.24 -23.88 -30.24
CA PRO A 31 10.84 -23.81 -30.58
C PRO A 31 10.22 -22.53 -30.01
N SER A 32 9.34 -21.92 -30.80
CA SER A 32 8.59 -20.74 -30.39
C SER A 32 7.63 -21.07 -29.25
N LEU A 33 7.72 -20.32 -28.15
CA LEU A 33 6.82 -20.40 -26.99
C LEU A 33 5.81 -19.24 -26.98
N VAL A 34 5.53 -18.68 -28.17
CA VAL A 34 4.56 -17.59 -28.31
C VAL A 34 3.19 -18.05 -27.84
N GLY A 35 2.58 -17.25 -26.96
CA GLY A 35 1.27 -17.56 -26.40
C GLY A 35 1.21 -18.86 -25.59
N ALA A 36 2.35 -19.36 -25.10
CA ALA A 36 2.39 -20.55 -24.25
C ALA A 36 1.64 -20.31 -22.93
N ASP A 37 0.89 -21.30 -22.46
CA ASP A 37 0.37 -21.34 -21.09
C ASP A 37 1.40 -22.05 -20.21
N LEU A 38 2.07 -21.28 -19.36
CA LEU A 38 3.10 -21.70 -18.43
C LEU A 38 2.79 -21.16 -17.02
N ARG A 39 1.50 -20.94 -16.72
CA ARG A 39 1.04 -20.49 -15.40
C ARG A 39 1.48 -21.47 -14.33
N GLU A 40 2.01 -20.91 -13.23
CA GLU A 40 2.49 -21.66 -12.06
C GLU A 40 3.54 -22.74 -12.37
N ALA A 41 4.09 -22.76 -13.60
CA ALA A 41 5.07 -23.75 -14.00
C ALA A 41 6.36 -23.59 -13.16
N ASP A 42 6.93 -24.72 -12.76
CA ASP A 42 8.24 -24.75 -12.13
C ASP A 42 9.33 -24.68 -13.20
N LEU A 43 9.84 -23.46 -13.42
CA LEU A 43 10.84 -23.11 -14.42
C LEU A 43 12.18 -22.71 -13.77
N ARG A 44 12.41 -23.16 -12.52
CA ARG A 44 13.64 -22.84 -11.79
C ARG A 44 14.85 -23.26 -12.61
N ARG A 45 15.80 -22.34 -12.80
CA ARG A 45 17.04 -22.58 -13.56
C ARG A 45 16.81 -22.99 -15.03
N ALA A 46 15.62 -22.76 -15.59
CA ALA A 46 15.37 -23.04 -17.00
C ALA A 46 16.25 -22.17 -17.90
N ASN A 47 16.83 -22.76 -18.94
CA ASN A 47 17.59 -22.07 -19.96
C ASN A 47 16.63 -21.56 -21.05
N LEU A 48 16.12 -20.36 -20.87
CA LEU A 48 15.24 -19.64 -21.79
C LEU A 48 16.01 -18.55 -22.57
N PHE A 49 17.33 -18.70 -22.70
CA PHE A 49 18.19 -17.76 -23.42
C PHE A 49 17.65 -17.52 -24.84
N ARG A 50 17.39 -16.25 -25.21
CA ARG A 50 16.80 -15.88 -26.52
C ARG A 50 15.52 -16.64 -26.92
N ALA A 51 14.79 -17.22 -25.96
CA ALA A 51 13.51 -17.85 -26.26
C ALA A 51 12.47 -16.79 -26.64
N ASP A 52 11.56 -17.15 -27.56
CA ASP A 52 10.39 -16.31 -27.86
C ASP A 52 9.21 -16.73 -27.00
N LEU A 53 8.99 -15.98 -25.92
CA LEU A 53 7.91 -16.12 -24.95
C LEU A 53 6.86 -15.00 -25.12
N SER A 54 6.85 -14.32 -26.26
CA SER A 54 5.95 -13.20 -26.44
C SER A 54 4.49 -13.64 -26.35
N ARG A 55 3.68 -12.87 -25.60
CA ARG A 55 2.29 -13.17 -25.26
C ARG A 55 2.07 -14.45 -24.42
N ALA A 56 3.13 -15.08 -23.90
CA ALA A 56 2.97 -16.22 -23.00
C ALA A 56 2.32 -15.78 -21.66
N ASP A 57 1.63 -16.72 -21.03
CA ASP A 57 1.07 -16.58 -19.69
C ASP A 57 1.99 -17.31 -18.70
N LEU A 58 2.65 -16.55 -17.84
CA LEU A 58 3.60 -16.99 -16.83
C LEU A 58 3.15 -16.52 -15.43
N VAL A 59 1.85 -16.29 -15.23
CA VAL A 59 1.32 -15.88 -13.93
C VAL A 59 1.69 -16.90 -12.87
N GLY A 60 2.30 -16.45 -11.77
CA GLY A 60 2.74 -17.31 -10.67
C GLY A 60 3.88 -18.28 -11.00
N ALA A 61 4.45 -18.25 -12.21
CA ALA A 61 5.51 -19.18 -12.60
C ALA A 61 6.78 -18.99 -11.76
N ASN A 62 7.46 -20.09 -11.44
CA ASN A 62 8.69 -20.06 -10.67
C ASN A 62 9.90 -20.02 -11.60
N LEU A 63 10.44 -18.82 -11.85
CA LEU A 63 11.57 -18.53 -12.74
C LEU A 63 12.85 -18.21 -11.95
N ARG A 64 12.97 -18.65 -10.69
CA ARG A 64 14.15 -18.34 -9.87
C ARG A 64 15.42 -18.85 -10.55
N VAL A 65 16.40 -17.96 -10.69
CA VAL A 65 17.70 -18.23 -11.33
C VAL A 65 17.56 -18.74 -12.78
N ALA A 66 16.42 -18.51 -13.45
CA ALA A 66 16.25 -18.84 -14.87
C ALA A 66 17.12 -17.93 -15.75
N SER A 67 17.63 -18.47 -16.87
CA SER A 67 18.33 -17.66 -17.87
C SER A 67 17.34 -17.17 -18.92
N LEU A 68 16.98 -15.89 -18.86
CA LEU A 68 16.10 -15.19 -19.81
C LEU A 68 16.89 -14.15 -20.63
N MET A 69 18.22 -14.24 -20.67
CA MET A 69 19.07 -13.27 -21.35
C MET A 69 18.69 -13.20 -22.84
N GLY A 70 18.38 -11.99 -23.31
CA GLY A 70 17.92 -11.72 -24.68
C GLY A 70 16.59 -12.36 -25.06
N ALA A 71 15.80 -12.89 -24.11
CA ALA A 71 14.49 -13.46 -24.41
C ALA A 71 13.51 -12.39 -24.90
N ASN A 72 12.60 -12.79 -25.79
CA ASN A 72 11.48 -11.95 -26.20
C ASN A 72 10.30 -12.22 -25.25
N LEU A 73 10.02 -11.27 -24.35
CA LEU A 73 8.96 -11.30 -23.35
C LEU A 73 7.90 -10.21 -23.63
N ARG A 74 7.75 -9.83 -24.90
CA ARG A 74 6.78 -8.79 -25.28
C ARG A 74 5.36 -9.24 -24.96
N ARG A 75 4.61 -8.39 -24.26
CA ARG A 75 3.20 -8.66 -23.88
C ARG A 75 3.02 -9.95 -23.07
N THR A 76 4.07 -10.44 -22.42
CA THR A 76 4.01 -11.61 -21.55
C THR A 76 3.35 -11.23 -20.22
N ASP A 77 2.53 -12.11 -19.68
CA ASP A 77 1.95 -11.94 -18.35
C ASP A 77 2.83 -12.65 -17.31
N LEU A 78 3.54 -11.89 -16.50
CA LEU A 78 4.44 -12.33 -15.43
C LEU A 78 3.91 -11.89 -14.06
N ARG A 79 2.59 -11.62 -13.93
CA ARG A 79 2.04 -11.23 -12.63
C ARG A 79 2.34 -12.30 -11.59
N GLU A 80 2.76 -11.87 -10.41
CA GLU A 80 3.04 -12.77 -9.27
C GLU A 80 4.11 -13.85 -9.54
N ALA A 81 4.88 -13.73 -10.64
CA ALA A 81 5.96 -14.67 -10.95
C ALA A 81 7.16 -14.51 -10.00
N TYR A 82 7.86 -15.62 -9.73
CA TYR A 82 9.06 -15.64 -8.90
C TYR A 82 10.32 -15.57 -9.77
N LEU A 83 10.93 -14.40 -9.88
CA LEU A 83 12.11 -14.11 -10.71
C LEU A 83 13.37 -13.82 -9.88
N THR A 84 13.42 -14.27 -8.61
CA THR A 84 14.59 -14.04 -7.74
C THR A 84 15.87 -14.53 -8.42
N GLY A 85 16.85 -13.64 -8.59
CA GLY A 85 18.13 -13.93 -9.25
C GLY A 85 18.04 -14.31 -10.73
N ALA A 86 16.90 -14.09 -11.40
CA ALA A 86 16.76 -14.41 -12.82
C ALA A 86 17.62 -13.49 -13.70
N ASP A 87 18.19 -14.04 -14.75
CA ASP A 87 19.02 -13.30 -15.70
C ASP A 87 18.17 -12.78 -16.86
N LEU A 88 17.77 -11.51 -16.80
CA LEU A 88 16.94 -10.82 -17.80
C LEU A 88 17.77 -9.88 -18.68
N ARG A 89 19.10 -10.03 -18.73
CA ARG A 89 19.98 -9.09 -19.44
C ARG A 89 19.60 -8.99 -20.92
N GLY A 90 19.38 -7.78 -21.40
CA GLY A 90 18.96 -7.51 -22.78
C GLY A 90 17.61 -8.10 -23.19
N ALA A 91 16.78 -8.58 -22.25
CA ALA A 91 15.46 -9.12 -22.57
C ALA A 91 14.50 -8.02 -23.06
N ASP A 92 13.59 -8.37 -23.96
CA ASP A 92 12.54 -7.46 -24.44
C ASP A 92 11.25 -7.65 -23.63
N LEU A 93 11.07 -6.82 -22.60
CA LEU A 93 9.89 -6.81 -21.70
C LEU A 93 8.84 -5.78 -22.13
N ARG A 94 8.88 -5.30 -23.39
CA ARG A 94 7.95 -4.27 -23.83
C ARG A 94 6.50 -4.74 -23.69
N TRP A 95 5.68 -3.95 -23.01
CA TRP A 95 4.27 -4.26 -22.72
C TRP A 95 4.05 -5.48 -21.80
N ALA A 96 5.08 -5.99 -21.12
CA ALA A 96 4.91 -7.08 -20.17
C ALA A 96 4.20 -6.62 -18.89
N SER A 97 3.45 -7.52 -18.27
CA SER A 97 2.86 -7.29 -16.95
C SER A 97 3.68 -8.02 -15.90
N LEU A 98 4.39 -7.27 -15.04
CA LEU A 98 5.22 -7.77 -13.94
C LEU A 98 4.61 -7.40 -12.58
N SER A 99 3.30 -7.13 -12.53
CA SER A 99 2.68 -6.64 -11.30
C SER A 99 2.82 -7.69 -10.19
N ARG A 100 3.28 -7.27 -9.02
CA ARG A 100 3.55 -8.16 -7.87
C ARG A 100 4.56 -9.29 -8.12
N ALA A 101 5.34 -9.23 -9.20
CA ALA A 101 6.41 -10.20 -9.42
C ALA A 101 7.55 -9.99 -8.41
N ASN A 102 8.21 -11.08 -8.01
CA ASN A 102 9.40 -11.01 -7.18
C ASN A 102 10.65 -10.97 -8.07
N LEU A 103 11.28 -9.81 -8.21
CA LEU A 103 12.48 -9.56 -9.00
C LEU A 103 13.71 -9.33 -8.12
N VAL A 104 13.70 -9.83 -6.87
CA VAL A 104 14.82 -9.67 -5.95
C VAL A 104 16.12 -10.18 -6.58
N GLU A 105 17.16 -9.37 -6.58
CA GLU A 105 18.46 -9.69 -7.22
C GLU A 105 18.38 -10.04 -8.73
N ALA A 106 17.29 -9.71 -9.43
CA ALA A 106 17.17 -9.98 -10.86
C ALA A 106 18.08 -9.07 -11.69
N HIS A 107 18.66 -9.60 -12.77
CA HIS A 107 19.58 -8.86 -13.63
C HIS A 107 18.85 -8.27 -14.84
N LEU A 108 18.44 -6.99 -14.77
CA LEU A 108 17.73 -6.26 -15.83
C LEU A 108 18.66 -5.41 -16.72
N VAL A 109 19.97 -5.64 -16.68
CA VAL A 109 20.96 -4.84 -17.43
C VAL A 109 20.65 -4.84 -18.92
N GLY A 110 20.44 -3.66 -19.50
CA GLY A 110 20.07 -3.49 -20.92
C GLY A 110 18.67 -4.00 -21.30
N ALA A 111 17.85 -4.46 -20.34
CA ALA A 111 16.51 -4.94 -20.63
C ALA A 111 15.58 -3.80 -21.06
N ASN A 112 14.64 -4.07 -21.97
CA ASN A 112 13.69 -3.08 -22.44
C ASN A 112 12.35 -3.18 -21.70
N LEU A 113 12.15 -2.28 -20.73
CA LEU A 113 10.96 -2.19 -19.89
C LEU A 113 9.93 -1.19 -20.44
N SER A 114 10.07 -0.72 -21.69
CA SER A 114 9.15 0.30 -22.22
C SER A 114 7.71 -0.21 -22.19
N ARG A 115 6.82 0.53 -21.54
CA ARG A 115 5.40 0.19 -21.36
C ARG A 115 5.15 -1.07 -20.53
N ALA A 116 6.14 -1.53 -19.77
CA ALA A 116 5.96 -2.60 -18.79
C ALA A 116 5.24 -2.08 -17.54
N HIS A 117 4.48 -2.97 -16.89
CA HIS A 117 3.73 -2.68 -15.67
C HIS A 117 4.40 -3.38 -14.49
N LEU A 118 5.13 -2.64 -13.65
CA LEU A 118 5.86 -3.18 -12.50
C LEU A 118 5.10 -3.04 -11.19
N VAL A 119 3.83 -2.63 -11.20
CA VAL A 119 3.11 -2.21 -9.98
C VAL A 119 3.18 -3.26 -8.86
N GLY A 120 3.70 -2.87 -7.69
CA GLY A 120 3.82 -3.78 -6.55
C GLY A 120 4.89 -4.86 -6.66
N ALA A 121 5.74 -4.83 -7.68
CA ALA A 121 6.85 -5.77 -7.81
C ALA A 121 7.91 -5.54 -6.74
N ASP A 122 8.57 -6.62 -6.31
CA ASP A 122 9.71 -6.54 -5.40
C ASP A 122 11.00 -6.41 -6.21
N LEU A 123 11.63 -5.24 -6.16
CA LEU A 123 12.84 -4.89 -6.91
C LEU A 123 14.09 -4.80 -6.02
N ASN A 124 14.02 -5.34 -4.79
CA ASN A 124 15.14 -5.28 -3.87
C ASN A 124 16.41 -5.84 -4.53
N ARG A 125 17.47 -5.01 -4.59
CA ARG A 125 18.77 -5.36 -5.17
C ARG A 125 18.73 -5.81 -6.64
N ALA A 126 17.68 -5.46 -7.39
CA ALA A 126 17.63 -5.67 -8.84
C ALA A 126 18.58 -4.70 -9.57
N PHE A 127 19.12 -5.14 -10.70
CA PHE A 127 20.17 -4.43 -11.45
C PHE A 127 19.63 -3.78 -12.73
N PHE A 128 19.57 -2.45 -12.78
CA PHE A 128 18.94 -1.65 -13.84
C PHE A 128 19.91 -1.00 -14.83
N GLN A 129 21.22 -1.23 -14.73
CA GLN A 129 22.22 -0.55 -15.56
C GLN A 129 21.89 -0.64 -17.05
N GLY A 130 21.78 0.50 -17.73
CA GLY A 130 21.43 0.56 -19.16
C GLY A 130 20.06 0.02 -19.53
N SER A 131 19.20 -0.32 -18.56
CA SER A 131 17.81 -0.71 -18.83
C SER A 131 17.06 0.43 -19.50
N ILE A 132 16.12 0.11 -20.37
CA ILE A 132 15.42 1.09 -21.20
C ILE A 132 14.00 1.29 -20.67
N CYS A 133 13.67 2.51 -20.31
CA CYS A 133 12.37 2.88 -19.77
C CYS A 133 11.68 3.94 -20.65
N ARG A 134 10.39 3.73 -20.90
CA ARG A 134 9.48 4.71 -21.53
C ARG A 134 8.06 4.28 -21.23
N SER A 135 7.27 5.17 -20.65
CA SER A 135 5.89 4.87 -20.23
C SER A 135 5.80 3.61 -19.36
N THR A 136 6.85 3.36 -18.57
CA THR A 136 6.94 2.25 -17.63
C THR A 136 6.25 2.65 -16.33
N ASN A 137 5.52 1.74 -15.69
CA ASN A 137 4.78 2.05 -14.47
C ASN A 137 5.55 1.56 -13.23
N PHE A 138 6.12 2.51 -12.48
CA PHE A 138 6.84 2.32 -11.22
C PHE A 138 6.00 2.75 -10.01
N ALA A 139 4.73 2.35 -9.93
CA ALA A 139 3.88 2.61 -8.77
C ALA A 139 3.95 1.47 -7.73
N ASN A 140 3.75 1.81 -6.46
CA ASN A 140 3.80 0.89 -5.33
C ASN A 140 5.10 0.05 -5.26
N LEU A 141 6.27 0.69 -5.37
CA LEU A 141 7.58 0.02 -5.31
C LEU A 141 8.45 0.59 -4.20
N ASP A 142 9.32 -0.26 -3.64
CA ASP A 142 10.51 0.19 -2.91
C ASP A 142 11.72 0.10 -3.84
N LEU A 143 12.22 1.25 -4.28
CA LEU A 143 13.40 1.38 -5.13
C LEU A 143 14.67 1.68 -4.33
N SER A 144 14.60 1.65 -2.99
CA SER A 144 15.70 2.11 -2.12
C SER A 144 16.95 1.24 -2.17
N GLU A 145 16.84 0.01 -2.68
CA GLU A 145 17.95 -0.93 -2.86
C GLU A 145 18.15 -1.37 -4.32
N ALA A 146 17.38 -0.83 -5.25
CA ALA A 146 17.58 -1.09 -6.68
C ALA A 146 18.89 -0.43 -7.15
N GLN A 147 19.65 -1.14 -7.97
CA GLN A 147 21.00 -0.73 -8.38
C GLN A 147 21.02 -0.22 -9.82
N GLY A 148 21.83 0.81 -10.10
CA GLY A 148 22.02 1.34 -11.45
C GLY A 148 20.83 2.10 -12.02
N LEU A 149 19.94 2.62 -11.16
CA LEU A 149 18.80 3.44 -11.59
C LEU A 149 19.26 4.72 -12.30
N ASP A 150 20.34 5.34 -11.83
CA ASP A 150 20.99 6.51 -12.43
C ASP A 150 21.58 6.24 -13.82
N GLU A 151 21.86 4.97 -14.14
CA GLU A 151 22.34 4.51 -15.45
C GLU A 151 21.21 4.03 -16.39
N THR A 152 19.95 4.24 -16.00
CA THR A 152 18.79 3.88 -16.83
C THR A 152 18.70 4.78 -18.06
N VAL A 153 18.38 4.20 -19.22
CA VAL A 153 18.14 4.93 -20.46
C VAL A 153 16.67 5.28 -20.58
N HIS A 154 16.36 6.58 -20.51
CA HIS A 154 14.98 7.08 -20.63
C HIS A 154 14.67 7.50 -22.07
N HIS A 155 13.74 6.82 -22.74
CA HIS A 155 13.23 7.19 -24.06
C HIS A 155 11.91 7.97 -24.00
N GLY A 156 11.53 8.43 -22.80
CA GLY A 156 10.35 9.22 -22.52
C GLY A 156 9.93 9.07 -21.06
N PRO A 157 8.92 9.85 -20.62
CA PRO A 157 8.50 9.85 -19.24
C PRO A 157 7.93 8.48 -18.84
N SER A 158 8.11 8.15 -17.57
CA SER A 158 7.59 6.95 -16.91
C SER A 158 6.88 7.37 -15.63
N SER A 159 5.90 6.59 -15.19
CA SER A 159 5.11 6.94 -14.01
C SER A 159 5.85 6.49 -12.75
N VAL A 160 6.11 7.42 -11.83
CA VAL A 160 6.59 7.13 -10.47
C VAL A 160 5.50 7.57 -9.51
N GLY A 161 4.97 6.64 -8.73
CA GLY A 161 3.89 6.93 -7.78
C GLY A 161 4.39 7.66 -6.53
N VAL A 162 3.54 8.45 -5.89
CA VAL A 162 3.85 9.07 -4.59
C VAL A 162 4.16 7.98 -3.55
N ASP A 163 3.41 6.88 -3.58
CA ASP A 163 3.68 5.67 -2.80
C ASP A 163 5.14 5.20 -2.90
N THR A 164 5.70 5.23 -4.11
CA THR A 164 7.05 4.77 -4.44
C THR A 164 8.10 5.75 -3.94
N LEU A 165 7.84 7.05 -4.07
CA LEU A 165 8.72 8.09 -3.52
C LEU A 165 8.89 7.91 -1.99
N PHE A 166 7.78 7.68 -1.28
CA PHE A 166 7.79 7.47 0.18
C PHE A 166 8.39 6.12 0.57
N ALA A 167 7.97 5.02 -0.06
CA ALA A 167 8.50 3.69 0.21
C ALA A 167 10.02 3.62 0.01
N SER A 168 10.53 4.34 -0.99
CA SER A 168 11.96 4.40 -1.30
C SER A 168 12.77 5.34 -0.40
N LYS A 169 12.13 6.04 0.56
CA LYS A 169 12.78 6.84 1.62
C LYS A 169 13.80 7.85 1.08
N GLY A 170 13.51 8.46 -0.07
CA GLY A 170 14.37 9.46 -0.70
C GLY A 170 15.65 8.89 -1.35
N ARG A 171 15.79 7.57 -1.46
CA ARG A 171 16.96 6.91 -2.06
C ARG A 171 16.84 6.70 -3.58
N ILE A 172 15.85 7.29 -4.23
CA ILE A 172 15.73 7.26 -5.69
C ILE A 172 16.68 8.32 -6.27
N PRO A 173 17.60 7.96 -7.20
CA PRO A 173 18.50 8.94 -7.80
C PRO A 173 17.76 10.07 -8.53
N GLU A 174 18.22 11.30 -8.36
CA GLU A 174 17.62 12.47 -9.03
C GLU A 174 17.61 12.32 -10.56
N ALA A 175 18.68 11.76 -11.15
CA ALA A 175 18.78 11.52 -12.58
C ALA A 175 17.65 10.61 -13.09
N PHE A 176 17.31 9.57 -12.32
CA PHE A 176 16.19 8.68 -12.63
C PHE A 176 14.84 9.39 -12.54
N LEU A 177 14.63 10.19 -11.48
CA LEU A 177 13.41 11.00 -11.33
C LEU A 177 13.24 12.00 -12.49
N LYS A 178 14.32 12.70 -12.87
CA LYS A 178 14.36 13.59 -14.04
C LYS A 178 14.04 12.82 -15.32
N GLY A 179 14.64 11.65 -15.52
CA GLY A 179 14.39 10.78 -16.67
C GLY A 179 12.95 10.25 -16.74
N CYS A 180 12.31 10.03 -15.61
CA CYS A 180 10.88 9.71 -15.52
C CYS A 180 9.97 10.92 -15.82
N GLY A 181 10.52 12.14 -15.88
CA GLY A 181 9.79 13.36 -16.18
C GLY A 181 9.27 14.09 -14.93
N VAL A 182 9.80 13.78 -13.75
CA VAL A 182 9.47 14.51 -12.52
C VAL A 182 10.05 15.93 -12.61
N PRO A 183 9.26 17.00 -12.41
CA PRO A 183 9.76 18.37 -12.49
C PRO A 183 10.86 18.65 -11.47
N GLU A 184 11.91 19.38 -11.88
CA GLU A 184 13.06 19.69 -11.02
C GLU A 184 12.66 20.44 -9.73
N ALA A 185 11.70 21.35 -9.82
CA ALA A 185 11.16 22.05 -8.65
C ALA A 185 10.56 21.09 -7.61
N LEU A 186 9.94 19.99 -8.06
CA LEU A 186 9.42 18.96 -7.16
C LEU A 186 10.56 18.13 -6.56
N ILE A 187 11.55 17.73 -7.37
CA ILE A 187 12.71 16.95 -6.92
C ILE A 187 13.45 17.65 -5.77
N VAL A 188 13.69 18.96 -5.89
CA VAL A 188 14.34 19.77 -4.84
C VAL A 188 13.55 19.76 -3.51
N GLN A 189 12.22 19.66 -3.58
CA GLN A 189 11.35 19.64 -2.40
C GLN A 189 11.19 18.23 -1.80
N LEU A 190 11.40 17.16 -2.59
CA LEU A 190 11.20 15.78 -2.14
C LEU A 190 11.95 15.43 -0.85
N PRO A 191 13.25 15.77 -0.66
CA PRO A 191 13.95 15.47 0.59
C PRO A 191 13.27 16.09 1.82
N SER A 192 12.65 17.26 1.70
CA SER A 192 11.91 17.89 2.81
C SER A 192 10.59 17.20 3.10
N LEU A 193 9.93 16.68 2.05
CA LEU A 193 8.65 15.95 2.14
C LEU A 193 8.82 14.52 2.65
N ILE A 194 9.95 13.88 2.33
CA ILE A 194 10.25 12.49 2.66
C ILE A 194 11.12 12.38 3.92
N GLY A 195 12.07 13.32 4.10
CA GLY A 195 13.02 13.37 5.21
C GLY A 195 12.43 13.86 6.53
N SER A 196 11.24 14.47 6.50
CA SER A 196 10.41 14.69 7.69
C SER A 196 9.79 13.38 8.18
N MET A 197 10.60 12.33 8.35
CA MET A 197 10.20 10.99 8.80
C MET A 197 9.52 11.03 10.18
N ASN A 198 8.25 11.41 10.21
CA ASN A 198 7.26 10.39 10.42
C ASN A 198 6.84 9.95 9.01
N PRO A 199 6.63 8.65 8.71
CA PRO A 199 5.77 8.30 7.59
C PRO A 199 4.56 9.23 7.67
N ILE A 200 4.05 9.76 6.55
CA ILE A 200 2.72 10.35 6.62
C ILE A 200 1.76 9.17 6.84
N GLN A 201 1.72 8.67 8.07
CA GLN A 201 0.55 8.08 8.63
C GLN A 201 -0.41 9.26 8.68
N PHE A 202 -1.20 9.39 7.61
CA PHE A 202 -2.33 10.29 7.59
C PHE A 202 -3.30 9.76 8.64
N TYR A 203 -3.02 9.99 9.93
CA TYR A 203 -3.98 9.74 10.99
C TYR A 203 -5.07 10.75 10.80
N SER A 204 -6.06 10.33 10.04
CA SER A 204 -7.24 11.09 9.77
C SER A 204 -8.23 10.73 10.88
N CYS A 205 -8.44 11.67 11.81
CA CYS A 205 -9.37 11.51 12.92
C CYS A 205 -10.64 12.32 12.68
N PHE A 206 -11.80 11.79 13.02
CA PHE A 206 -13.05 12.53 13.12
C PHE A 206 -13.44 12.59 14.59
N ILE A 207 -13.67 13.78 15.14
CA ILE A 207 -14.12 13.93 16.54
C ILE A 207 -15.65 13.94 16.56
N SER A 208 -16.24 12.90 17.16
CA SER A 208 -17.66 12.80 17.48
C SER A 208 -17.89 13.28 18.91
N HIS A 209 -18.78 14.25 19.10
CA HIS A 209 -19.11 14.78 20.42
C HIS A 209 -20.55 15.30 20.49
N SER A 210 -21.08 15.51 21.69
CA SER A 210 -22.33 16.24 21.87
C SER A 210 -22.09 17.75 21.84
N SER A 211 -23.13 18.54 21.63
CA SER A 211 -23.06 20.01 21.72
C SER A 211 -22.59 20.50 23.09
N ALA A 212 -22.82 19.73 24.16
CA ALA A 212 -22.40 20.07 25.52
C ALA A 212 -20.89 19.84 25.75
N ASP A 213 -20.24 19.00 24.95
CA ASP A 213 -18.82 18.62 25.09
C ASP A 213 -17.88 19.44 24.18
N LYS A 214 -18.45 20.46 23.52
CA LYS A 214 -17.82 21.32 22.51
C LYS A 214 -16.51 21.97 22.97
N GLU A 215 -16.44 22.39 24.23
CA GLU A 215 -15.23 23.03 24.78
C GLU A 215 -14.06 22.04 24.85
N PHE A 216 -14.31 20.82 25.32
CA PHE A 216 -13.33 19.75 25.32
C PHE A 216 -12.91 19.36 23.89
N ALA A 217 -13.88 19.16 23.00
CA ALA A 217 -13.61 18.77 21.61
C ALA A 217 -12.70 19.78 20.89
N ARG A 218 -12.91 21.09 21.09
CA ARG A 218 -12.04 22.14 20.54
C ARG A 218 -10.62 22.10 21.11
N ARG A 219 -10.48 21.86 22.41
CA ARG A 219 -9.16 21.73 23.06
C ARG A 219 -8.41 20.51 22.52
N LEU A 220 -9.08 19.37 22.41
CA LEU A 220 -8.54 18.14 21.83
C LEU A 220 -8.13 18.36 20.37
N HIS A 221 -9.02 18.92 19.54
CA HIS A 221 -8.73 19.25 18.14
C HIS A 221 -7.48 20.12 18.01
N SER A 222 -7.40 21.22 18.77
CA SER A 222 -6.28 22.16 18.69
C SER A 222 -4.96 21.48 19.05
N ARG A 223 -4.95 20.65 20.09
CA ARG A 223 -3.76 19.91 20.51
C ARG A 223 -3.35 18.85 19.49
N MET A 224 -4.31 18.17 18.86
CA MET A 224 -4.06 17.18 17.81
C MET A 224 -3.46 17.82 16.54
N VAL A 225 -3.97 18.98 16.13
CA VAL A 225 -3.43 19.73 15.00
C VAL A 225 -1.99 20.17 15.25
N GLN A 226 -1.65 20.55 16.49
CA GLN A 226 -0.26 20.86 16.88
C GLN A 226 0.69 19.64 16.78
N GLU A 227 0.18 18.42 16.85
CA GLU A 227 0.95 17.17 16.60
C GLU A 227 0.95 16.76 15.13
N ASN A 228 0.52 17.64 14.21
CA ASN A 228 0.37 17.38 12.78
C ASN A 228 -0.60 16.23 12.45
N LEU A 229 -1.61 15.99 13.28
CA LEU A 229 -2.69 15.05 12.95
C LEU A 229 -3.73 15.71 12.04
N ARG A 230 -4.25 14.97 11.06
CA ARG A 230 -5.35 15.45 10.20
C ARG A 230 -6.68 15.19 10.91
N VAL A 231 -7.30 16.22 11.47
CA VAL A 231 -8.54 16.06 12.22
C VAL A 231 -9.69 16.75 11.50
N TRP A 232 -10.79 16.03 11.28
CA TRP A 232 -12.06 16.62 10.90
C TRP A 232 -12.82 17.04 12.16
N PHE A 233 -13.24 18.29 12.19
CA PHE A 233 -14.01 18.86 13.28
C PHE A 233 -15.17 19.66 12.72
N ASP A 234 -16.37 19.37 13.18
CA ASP A 234 -17.64 19.86 12.63
C ASP A 234 -17.70 21.40 12.56
N GLU A 235 -17.16 22.11 13.56
CA GLU A 235 -17.13 23.59 13.57
C GLU A 235 -16.24 24.20 12.48
N VAL A 236 -15.23 23.48 12.03
CA VAL A 236 -14.18 24.01 11.13
C VAL A 236 -14.41 23.53 9.70
N ASP A 237 -14.83 22.27 9.54
CA ASP A 237 -14.83 21.60 8.25
C ASP A 237 -16.21 21.48 7.60
N MET A 238 -17.30 21.74 8.33
CA MET A 238 -18.66 21.69 7.77
C MET A 238 -18.87 22.81 6.75
N ARG A 239 -19.27 22.42 5.53
CA ARG A 239 -19.54 23.36 4.44
C ARG A 239 -21.01 23.79 4.48
N SER A 240 -21.19 25.11 4.48
CA SER A 240 -22.52 25.72 4.32
C SER A 240 -23.15 25.30 2.99
N GLY A 241 -24.45 24.97 3.00
CA GLY A 241 -25.22 24.60 1.80
C GLY A 241 -25.21 23.11 1.45
N LYS A 242 -24.48 22.26 2.18
CA LYS A 242 -24.57 20.79 2.08
C LYS A 242 -25.36 20.20 3.25
N LYS A 243 -26.02 19.06 3.02
CA LYS A 243 -26.74 18.35 4.09
C LYS A 243 -25.74 17.85 5.13
N ILE A 244 -26.06 18.07 6.40
CA ILE A 244 -25.21 17.74 7.55
C ILE A 244 -24.86 16.24 7.54
N HIS A 245 -25.87 15.36 7.44
CA HIS A 245 -25.67 13.91 7.47
C HIS A 245 -24.80 13.36 6.32
N GLU A 246 -24.87 13.95 5.12
CA GLU A 246 -24.03 13.51 3.99
C GLU A 246 -22.56 13.82 4.24
N GLN A 247 -22.26 14.99 4.80
CA GLN A 247 -20.89 15.42 5.10
C GLN A 247 -20.27 14.57 6.20
N ILE A 248 -21.04 14.20 7.22
CA ILE A 248 -20.57 13.31 8.29
C ILE A 248 -20.40 11.87 7.80
N ASP A 249 -21.31 11.38 6.96
CA ASP A 249 -21.15 10.04 6.38
C ASP A 249 -19.96 9.94 5.44
N GLU A 250 -19.66 11.03 4.74
CA GLU A 250 -18.43 11.18 3.98
C GLU A 250 -17.22 11.21 4.92
N ALA A 251 -17.28 11.97 6.03
CA ALA A 251 -16.17 12.06 6.97
C ALA A 251 -15.87 10.73 7.69
N ILE A 252 -16.87 10.00 8.20
CA ILE A 252 -16.67 8.68 8.84
C ILE A 252 -16.07 7.66 7.85
N ARG A 253 -16.41 7.77 6.56
CA ARG A 253 -15.83 6.92 5.51
C ARG A 253 -14.41 7.32 5.15
N LEU A 254 -14.13 8.61 5.03
CA LEU A 254 -12.84 9.12 4.57
C LEU A 254 -11.76 9.14 5.66
N TYR A 255 -12.15 9.28 6.92
CA TYR A 255 -11.24 9.39 8.05
C TYR A 255 -11.06 8.03 8.70
N ASP A 256 -9.82 7.65 8.99
CA ASP A 256 -9.43 6.32 9.46
C ASP A 256 -9.92 6.04 10.88
N ARG A 257 -10.03 7.07 11.73
CA ARG A 257 -10.33 6.93 13.15
C ARG A 257 -11.48 7.83 13.57
N LEU A 258 -12.43 7.27 14.29
CA LEU A 258 -13.54 7.95 14.95
C LEU A 258 -13.18 8.14 16.42
N LEU A 259 -12.81 9.36 16.82
CA LEU A 259 -12.63 9.74 18.21
C LEU A 259 -13.98 10.06 18.83
N LEU A 260 -14.48 9.18 19.68
CA LEU A 260 -15.79 9.32 20.31
C LEU A 260 -15.65 9.93 21.70
N VAL A 261 -16.15 11.16 21.88
CA VAL A 261 -16.20 11.81 23.19
C VAL A 261 -17.36 11.25 24.00
N LEU A 262 -17.06 10.52 25.07
CA LEU A 262 -18.02 9.88 25.95
C LEU A 262 -18.33 10.77 27.16
N SER A 263 -19.57 11.23 27.22
CA SER A 263 -20.14 12.00 28.31
C SER A 263 -21.58 11.54 28.53
N PRO A 264 -22.21 11.89 29.67
CA PRO A 264 -23.65 11.66 29.85
C PRO A 264 -24.49 12.27 28.72
N ASN A 265 -24.03 13.37 28.13
CA ASN A 265 -24.75 14.06 27.06
C ASN A 265 -24.56 13.38 25.71
N SER A 266 -23.36 12.85 25.42
CA SER A 266 -23.10 12.18 24.15
C SER A 266 -23.80 10.84 24.06
N MET A 267 -23.91 10.08 25.15
CA MET A 267 -24.67 8.82 25.16
C MET A 267 -26.18 9.01 24.99
N ASN A 268 -26.70 10.18 25.37
CA ASN A 268 -28.10 10.54 25.14
C ASN A 268 -28.34 11.22 23.79
N SER A 269 -27.29 11.44 22.99
CA SER A 269 -27.39 12.12 21.71
C SER A 269 -27.68 11.14 20.58
N GLU A 270 -28.86 11.25 19.94
CA GLU A 270 -29.22 10.44 18.75
C GLU A 270 -28.20 10.55 17.62
N TRP A 271 -27.53 11.70 17.55
CA TRP A 271 -26.43 11.96 16.65
C TRP A 271 -25.28 10.98 16.86
N VAL A 272 -24.77 10.93 18.09
CA VAL A 272 -23.62 10.11 18.49
C VAL A 272 -23.94 8.62 18.37
N LYS A 273 -25.18 8.21 18.71
CA LYS A 273 -25.66 6.84 18.51
C LYS A 273 -25.57 6.42 17.04
N THR A 274 -25.94 7.31 16.12
CA THR A 274 -25.88 7.04 14.67
C THR A 274 -24.44 6.85 14.19
N GLU A 275 -23.51 7.68 14.65
CA GLU A 275 -22.09 7.58 14.29
C GLU A 275 -21.47 6.30 14.84
N LEU A 276 -21.81 5.94 16.08
CA LEU A 276 -21.38 4.73 16.75
C LEU A 276 -21.83 3.46 15.99
N ARG A 277 -23.11 3.39 15.59
CA ARG A 277 -23.63 2.29 14.74
C ARG A 277 -22.85 2.14 13.43
N LYS A 278 -22.53 3.27 12.79
CA LYS A 278 -21.79 3.27 11.51
C LYS A 278 -20.36 2.78 11.71
N ALA A 279 -19.68 3.21 12.77
CA ALA A 279 -18.34 2.75 13.10
C ALA A 279 -18.29 1.25 13.35
N PHE A 280 -19.15 0.70 14.20
CA PHE A 280 -19.19 -0.74 14.45
C PHE A 280 -19.46 -1.57 13.18
N LYS A 281 -20.34 -1.07 12.31
CA LYS A 281 -20.59 -1.72 11.01
C LYS A 281 -19.34 -1.74 10.12
N ILE A 282 -18.53 -0.68 10.15
CA ILE A 282 -17.27 -0.59 9.41
C ILE A 282 -16.24 -1.55 10.01
N GLU A 283 -16.06 -1.55 11.33
CA GLU A 283 -15.10 -2.44 12.01
C GLU A 283 -15.39 -3.92 11.74
N LYS A 284 -16.67 -4.32 11.84
CA LYS A 284 -17.10 -5.69 11.55
C LYS A 284 -16.87 -6.09 10.09
N ARG A 285 -17.03 -5.16 9.15
CA ARG A 285 -16.85 -5.41 7.71
C ARG A 285 -15.38 -5.46 7.31
N GLU A 286 -14.57 -4.57 7.89
CA GLU A 286 -13.19 -4.33 7.46
C GLU A 286 -12.16 -5.04 8.33
N GLY A 287 -12.56 -5.58 9.49
CA GLY A 287 -11.66 -6.25 10.43
C GLY A 287 -10.61 -5.32 11.03
N LYS A 288 -10.82 -4.01 10.93
CA LYS A 288 -9.91 -2.95 11.39
C LYS A 288 -10.61 -2.09 12.41
N ARG A 289 -9.84 -1.61 13.38
CA ARG A 289 -10.32 -0.69 14.41
C ARG A 289 -10.57 0.69 13.82
N LYS A 290 -11.76 1.21 14.08
CA LYS A 290 -12.24 2.52 13.66
C LYS A 290 -12.54 3.38 14.89
N LEU A 291 -13.06 2.79 15.96
CA LEU A 291 -13.55 3.51 17.13
C LEU A 291 -12.46 3.70 18.19
N PHE A 292 -12.30 4.95 18.64
CA PHE A 292 -11.37 5.36 19.69
C PHE A 292 -12.13 6.22 20.72
N PRO A 293 -12.74 5.60 21.74
CA PRO A 293 -13.50 6.34 22.75
C PRO A 293 -12.58 7.11 23.71
N VAL A 294 -12.99 8.31 24.12
CA VAL A 294 -12.34 9.14 25.15
C VAL A 294 -13.36 9.61 26.17
N GLY A 295 -13.07 9.45 27.46
CA GLY A 295 -14.05 9.62 28.53
C GLY A 295 -14.01 10.97 29.22
N LEU A 296 -15.13 11.68 29.34
CA LEU A 296 -15.29 12.88 30.16
C LEU A 296 -15.91 12.61 31.54
N ALA A 297 -16.18 11.35 31.83
CA ALA A 297 -16.64 10.89 33.14
C ALA A 297 -15.75 9.73 33.61
N PRO A 298 -15.59 9.54 34.93
CA PRO A 298 -14.88 8.38 35.43
C PRO A 298 -15.57 7.10 34.99
N TYR A 299 -14.80 6.02 34.78
CA TYR A 299 -15.32 4.73 34.31
C TYR A 299 -16.46 4.18 35.18
N SER A 300 -16.43 4.46 36.49
CA SER A 300 -17.50 4.09 37.42
C SER A 300 -18.86 4.66 37.03
N ALA A 301 -18.91 5.90 36.53
CA ALA A 301 -20.14 6.52 36.06
C ALA A 301 -20.61 5.94 34.72
N MET A 302 -19.70 5.45 33.87
CA MET A 302 -20.01 4.87 32.56
C MET A 302 -20.58 3.45 32.63
N ARG A 303 -20.36 2.75 33.75
CA ARG A 303 -20.82 1.37 33.95
C ARG A 303 -22.33 1.25 33.91
N ASP A 304 -23.03 2.27 34.40
CA ASP A 304 -24.49 2.30 34.53
C ASP A 304 -25.17 2.99 33.33
N TRP A 305 -24.40 3.37 32.30
CA TRP A 305 -24.96 3.98 31.09
C TRP A 305 -25.57 2.90 30.20
N GLU A 306 -26.80 3.14 29.79
CA GLU A 306 -27.54 2.33 28.83
C GLU A 306 -27.72 3.13 27.54
N CYS A 307 -27.36 2.51 26.41
CA CYS A 307 -27.60 3.06 25.08
C CYS A 307 -28.23 2.00 24.20
N PHE A 308 -29.52 1.76 24.44
CA PHE A 308 -30.28 0.76 23.72
C PHE A 308 -30.48 1.16 22.25
N ASP A 309 -30.04 0.28 21.35
CA ASP A 309 -30.32 0.36 19.93
C ASP A 309 -31.53 -0.52 19.58
N ALA A 310 -32.69 0.12 19.42
CA ALA A 310 -33.93 -0.56 19.07
C ALA A 310 -33.88 -1.28 17.71
N ASP A 311 -33.00 -0.84 16.79
CA ASP A 311 -32.88 -1.42 15.44
C ASP A 311 -32.14 -2.77 15.44
N HIS A 312 -31.28 -3.03 16.43
CA HIS A 312 -30.44 -4.23 16.49
C HIS A 312 -30.56 -5.01 17.81
N GLY A 313 -31.34 -4.51 18.78
CA GLY A 313 -31.61 -5.16 20.05
C GLY A 313 -30.40 -5.26 20.98
N LYS A 314 -29.47 -4.31 20.88
CA LYS A 314 -28.20 -4.30 21.63
C LYS A 314 -27.97 -3.00 22.38
N ASP A 315 -27.26 -3.10 23.50
CA ASP A 315 -26.78 -1.92 24.22
C ASP A 315 -25.40 -1.52 23.69
N LEU A 316 -25.36 -0.42 22.93
CA LEU A 316 -24.13 0.13 22.37
C LEU A 316 -23.16 0.61 23.46
N ALA A 317 -23.65 0.93 24.65
CA ALA A 317 -22.79 1.31 25.78
C ALA A 317 -21.97 0.12 26.29
N VAL A 318 -22.49 -1.11 26.19
CA VAL A 318 -21.72 -2.32 26.51
C VAL A 318 -20.56 -2.50 25.55
N GLU A 319 -20.82 -2.40 24.24
CA GLU A 319 -19.78 -2.59 23.21
C GLU A 319 -18.68 -1.54 23.30
N VAL A 320 -19.04 -0.27 23.58
CA VAL A 320 -18.04 0.80 23.79
C VAL A 320 -17.17 0.54 25.02
N ARG A 321 -17.71 -0.07 26.09
CA ARG A 321 -16.95 -0.39 27.31
C ARG A 321 -15.93 -1.52 27.13
N GLU A 322 -15.99 -2.28 26.05
CA GLU A 322 -14.97 -3.28 25.72
C GLU A 322 -13.64 -2.62 25.30
N TYR A 323 -13.67 -1.34 24.95
CA TYR A 323 -12.49 -0.57 24.60
C TYR A 323 -11.78 -0.02 25.84
N PHE A 324 -10.46 0.18 25.72
CA PHE A 324 -9.76 1.03 26.66
C PHE A 324 -10.19 2.49 26.44
N ILE A 325 -10.69 3.15 27.49
CA ILE A 325 -11.20 4.53 27.43
C ILE A 325 -10.27 5.41 28.28
N PRO A 326 -9.45 6.29 27.67
CA PRO A 326 -8.69 7.28 28.41
C PRO A 326 -9.59 8.22 29.20
N ASP A 327 -9.24 8.47 30.46
CA ASP A 327 -10.02 9.29 31.38
C ASP A 327 -9.61 10.77 31.29
N PHE A 328 -10.40 11.55 30.56
CA PHE A 328 -10.31 13.00 30.44
C PHE A 328 -11.29 13.72 31.38
N SER A 329 -11.84 13.10 32.43
CA SER A 329 -12.77 13.77 33.35
C SER A 329 -12.22 15.07 33.97
N ASN A 330 -10.90 15.16 34.18
CA ASN A 330 -10.22 16.35 34.68
C ASN A 330 -9.54 17.19 33.56
N TRP A 331 -10.06 17.15 32.32
CA TRP A 331 -9.44 17.79 31.16
C TRP A 331 -9.21 19.30 31.26
N LYS A 332 -9.86 20.00 32.19
CA LYS A 332 -9.64 21.44 32.40
C LYS A 332 -8.26 21.72 32.98
N ASP A 333 -7.76 20.84 33.84
CA ASP A 333 -6.39 20.87 34.32
C ASP A 333 -5.39 20.62 33.17
N HIS A 334 -4.28 21.37 33.15
CA HIS A 334 -3.32 21.28 32.04
C HIS A 334 -2.56 19.96 32.06
N ASP A 335 -1.97 19.61 33.20
CA ASP A 335 -1.11 18.44 33.34
C ASP A 335 -1.90 17.14 33.21
N ALA A 336 -3.10 17.08 33.79
CA ALA A 336 -4.00 15.95 33.64
C ALA A 336 -4.40 15.73 32.17
N PHE A 337 -4.69 16.81 31.43
CA PHE A 337 -5.00 16.72 30.00
C PHE A 337 -3.80 16.23 29.19
N GLU A 338 -2.61 16.82 29.36
CA GLU A 338 -1.42 16.44 28.60
C GLU A 338 -0.99 14.99 28.88
N ALA A 339 -1.11 14.54 30.14
CA ALA A 339 -0.81 13.16 30.51
C ALA A 339 -1.71 12.14 29.77
N GLN A 340 -3.00 12.45 29.64
CA GLN A 340 -3.97 11.59 28.95
C GLN A 340 -3.87 11.73 27.43
N PHE A 341 -3.65 12.95 26.93
CA PHE A 341 -3.40 13.21 25.52
C PHE A 341 -2.15 12.47 25.03
N GLY A 342 -1.07 12.45 25.80
CA GLY A 342 0.14 11.70 25.45
C GLY A 342 -0.09 10.19 25.35
N ARG A 343 -1.03 9.62 26.14
CA ARG A 343 -1.46 8.21 26.01
C ARG A 343 -2.28 8.02 24.74
N LEU A 344 -3.31 8.85 24.55
CA LEU A 344 -4.15 8.82 23.36
C LEU A 344 -3.31 8.93 22.08
N LEU A 345 -2.32 9.83 22.05
CA LEU A 345 -1.43 10.01 20.90
C LEU A 345 -0.59 8.77 20.61
N ARG A 346 -0.15 8.03 21.64
CA ARG A 346 0.56 6.77 21.46
C ARG A 346 -0.36 5.69 20.89
N ASP A 347 -1.58 5.57 21.41
CA ASP A 347 -2.58 4.60 20.93
C ASP A 347 -3.02 4.92 19.50
N LEU A 348 -3.13 6.22 19.20
CA LEU A 348 -3.34 6.72 17.85
C LEU A 348 -2.19 6.37 16.90
N LYS A 349 -0.96 6.18 17.43
CA LYS A 349 0.23 5.88 16.63
C LYS A 349 0.57 4.38 16.55
N SER A 350 0.26 3.58 17.58
CA SER A 350 0.74 2.20 17.73
C SER A 350 0.03 1.15 16.87
N GLU A 351 -1.22 1.37 16.47
CA GLU A 351 -1.97 0.41 15.62
C GLU A 351 -1.62 0.48 14.12
N ALA A 352 -0.43 0.97 13.78
CA ALA A 352 0.07 1.03 12.41
C ALA A 352 1.04 -0.11 12.05
N THR A 353 1.03 -1.20 12.82
CA THR A 353 1.92 -2.37 12.62
C THR A 353 1.12 -3.61 12.26
#